data_AF-A0A7W9XC28-F1
#
_entry.id   AF-A0A7W9XC28-F1
#
_cell.length_a   1.000
_cell.length_b   1.000
_cell.length_c   1.000
_cell.angle_alpha   90.00
_cell.angle_beta   90.00
_cell.angle_gamma   90.00
#
_symmetry.space_group_name_H-M   'P 1'
#
loop_
_entity.id
_entity.type
_entity.pdbx_description
1 polymer ?
#
loop_
_entity_poly.entity_id
_entity_poly.type
_entity_poly.pdbx_seq_one_letter_code
_entity_poly.pdbx_strand_id
1 'polypeptide(L)'
;MALIPFPINTFNHFQTCLPDILEEEISRASIRLRLHNSPQTDEERRLYQEELERLSALKYISQLRKGKLSLHDFSLKVELTAL
;
A
#
# COMPACT_ATOMS: atom_id res chain seq x y z
N MET A 1 15.60 -2.27 -6.25
CA MET A 1 14.41 -2.48 -5.40
C MET A 1 13.40 -3.22 -6.26
N ALA A 2 12.79 -4.29 -5.74
CA ALA A 2 11.64 -4.90 -6.40
C ALA A 2 10.44 -3.93 -6.36
N LEU A 3 9.60 -3.95 -7.39
CA LEU A 3 8.35 -3.19 -7.41
C LEU A 3 7.35 -3.82 -6.45
N ILE A 4 6.52 -2.98 -5.83
CA ILE A 4 5.44 -3.45 -4.97
C ILE A 4 4.25 -3.84 -5.87
N PRO A 5 3.85 -5.12 -5.92
CA PRO A 5 2.66 -5.50 -6.68
C PRO A 5 1.42 -4.94 -5.98
N PHE A 6 0.55 -4.27 -6.74
CA PHE A 6 -0.69 -3.70 -6.21
C PHE A 6 -1.85 -3.84 -7.20
N PRO A 7 -3.02 -4.38 -6.79
CA PRO A 7 -4.11 -4.60 -7.71
C PRO A 7 -4.64 -3.30 -8.32
N ILE A 8 -4.75 -3.25 -9.65
CA ILE A 8 -5.19 -2.06 -10.39
C ILE A 8 -6.61 -1.62 -9.98
N ASN A 9 -7.49 -2.56 -9.68
CA ASN A 9 -8.86 -2.27 -9.21
C ASN A 9 -8.85 -1.54 -7.87
N THR A 10 -7.95 -1.94 -6.95
CA THR A 10 -7.79 -1.31 -5.65
C THR A 10 -7.15 0.07 -5.78
N PHE A 11 -6.19 0.21 -6.69
CA PHE A 11 -5.58 1.51 -7.03
C PHE A 11 -6.62 2.51 -7.52
N ASN A 12 -7.44 2.12 -8.50
CA ASN A 12 -8.49 2.97 -9.07
C ASN A 12 -9.51 3.43 -8.01
N HIS A 13 -9.88 2.53 -7.09
CA HIS A 13 -10.72 2.87 -5.95
C HIS A 13 -10.06 3.96 -5.09
N PHE A 14 -8.83 3.76 -4.65
CA PHE A 14 -8.16 4.72 -3.77
C PHE A 14 -7.78 6.04 -4.44
N GLN A 15 -7.59 6.04 -5.76
CA GLN A 15 -7.35 7.25 -6.55
C GLN A 15 -8.59 8.15 -6.58
N THR A 16 -9.78 7.57 -6.61
CA THR A 16 -11.06 8.29 -6.81
C THR A 16 -11.90 8.46 -5.55
N CYS A 17 -11.68 7.65 -4.51
CA CYS A 17 -12.39 7.75 -3.23
C CYS A 17 -12.15 9.09 -2.51
N LEU A 18 -12.94 9.37 -1.47
CA LEU A 18 -12.68 10.52 -0.59
C LEU A 18 -11.29 10.39 0.07
N PRO A 19 -10.53 11.49 0.23
CA PRO A 19 -9.20 11.45 0.84
C PRO A 19 -9.16 10.75 2.21
N ASP A 20 -10.18 10.98 3.03
CA ASP A 20 -10.28 10.42 4.39
C ASP A 20 -10.32 8.90 4.39
N ILE A 21 -10.97 8.27 3.39
CA ILE A 21 -11.04 6.80 3.26
C ILE A 21 -9.65 6.20 3.07
N LEU A 22 -8.82 6.83 2.23
CA LEU A 22 -7.45 6.38 2.00
C LEU A 22 -6.58 6.55 3.27
N GLU A 23 -6.70 7.69 3.96
CA GLU A 23 -5.94 7.95 5.18
C GLU A 23 -6.37 7.03 6.34
N GLU A 24 -7.67 6.73 6.45
CA GLU A 24 -8.19 5.74 7.38
C GLU A 24 -7.62 4.35 7.09
N GLU A 25 -7.57 3.92 5.83
CA GLU A 25 -7.00 2.61 5.50
C GLU A 25 -5.49 2.54 5.78
N ILE A 26 -4.74 3.62 5.50
CA ILE A 26 -3.31 3.73 5.86
C ILE A 26 -3.13 3.62 7.39
N SER A 27 -3.99 4.29 8.16
CA SER A 27 -3.97 4.25 9.62
C SER A 27 -4.27 2.84 10.13
N ARG A 28 -5.32 2.19 9.63
CA ARG A 28 -5.71 0.82 10.00
C ARG A 28 -4.62 -0.19 9.68
N ALA A 29 -4.05 -0.15 8.49
CA ALA A 29 -2.93 -1.01 8.09
C ALA A 29 -1.70 -0.81 8.99
N SER A 30 -1.37 0.45 9.33
CA SER A 30 -0.27 0.75 10.24
C SER A 30 -0.51 0.19 11.66
N ILE A 31 -1.75 0.22 12.14
CA ILE A 31 -2.13 -0.37 13.44
C ILE A 31 -2.02 -1.89 13.38
N ARG A 32 -2.55 -2.53 12.32
CA ARG A 32 -2.45 -4.00 12.13
C ARG A 32 -0.99 -4.47 12.19
N LEU A 33 -0.10 -3.79 11.47
CA LEU A 33 1.34 -4.09 11.50
C LEU A 33 1.95 -3.93 12.90
N ARG A 34 1.62 -2.85 13.62
CA ARG A 34 2.12 -2.64 14.99
C ARG A 34 1.62 -3.70 15.97
N LEU A 35 0.41 -4.22 15.77
CA LEU A 35 -0.14 -5.29 16.61
C LEU A 35 0.53 -6.64 16.30
N HIS A 36 0.99 -6.85 15.06
CA HIS A 36 1.86 -7.98 14.68
C HIS A 36 3.30 -7.73 15.16
N ASN A 37 3.52 -7.75 16.47
CA ASN A 37 4.80 -7.40 17.10
C ASN A 37 5.96 -8.38 16.83
N SER A 38 5.69 -9.62 16.39
CA SER A 38 6.74 -10.58 16.08
C SER A 38 6.18 -11.80 15.31
N PRO A 39 6.13 -11.78 13.97
CA PRO A 39 5.75 -12.97 13.21
C PRO A 39 6.72 -14.13 13.49
N GLN A 40 6.20 -15.23 14.02
CA GLN A 40 6.98 -16.39 14.49
C GLN A 40 7.08 -17.48 13.42
N THR A 41 6.04 -17.63 12.61
CA THR A 41 6.02 -18.61 11.50
C THR A 41 6.39 -17.95 10.17
N ASP A 42 6.81 -18.77 9.20
CA ASP A 42 7.08 -18.27 7.84
C ASP A 42 5.82 -17.72 7.16
N GLU A 43 4.65 -18.29 7.46
CA GLU A 43 3.36 -17.79 6.99
C GLU A 43 3.04 -16.41 7.58
N GLU A 44 3.24 -16.22 8.88
CA GLU A 44 3.05 -14.92 9.52
C GLU A 44 4.02 -13.87 8.99
N ARG A 45 5.28 -14.25 8.71
CA ARG A 45 6.28 -13.36 8.10
C ARG A 45 5.86 -12.94 6.70
N ARG A 46 5.33 -13.88 5.91
CA ARG A 46 4.81 -13.61 4.58
C ARG A 46 3.63 -12.65 4.62
N LEU A 47 2.62 -12.92 5.46
CA LEU A 47 1.45 -12.06 5.62
C LEU A 47 1.85 -10.65 6.12
N TYR A 48 2.80 -10.57 7.05
CA TYR A 48 3.34 -9.31 7.54
C TYR A 48 4.04 -8.52 6.42
N GLN A 49 4.82 -9.19 5.58
CA GLN A 49 5.47 -8.58 4.43
C GLN A 49 4.45 -8.09 3.38
N GLU A 50 3.42 -8.89 3.08
CA GLU A 50 2.33 -8.51 2.18
C GLU A 50 1.57 -7.27 2.71
N GLU A 51 1.31 -7.18 4.02
CA GLU A 51 0.66 -6.01 4.63
C GLU A 51 1.58 -4.77 4.63
N LEU A 52 2.89 -4.95 4.81
CA LEU A 52 3.89 -3.87 4.69
C LEU A 52 3.95 -3.30 3.27
N GLU A 53 3.96 -4.17 2.27
CA GLU A 53 3.93 -3.82 0.86
C GLU A 53 2.65 -3.07 0.52
N ARG A 54 1.49 -3.60 0.94
CA ARG A 54 0.20 -2.94 0.79
C ARG A 54 0.18 -1.55 1.41
N LEU A 55 0.64 -1.39 2.65
CA LEU A 55 0.73 -0.09 3.32
C LEU A 55 1.63 0.89 2.56
N SER A 56 2.76 0.40 2.04
CA SER A 56 3.70 1.20 1.27
C SER A 56 3.07 1.71 -0.04
N ALA A 57 2.35 0.85 -0.76
CA ALA A 57 1.61 1.25 -1.95
C ALA A 57 0.53 2.30 -1.64
N LEU A 58 -0.26 2.12 -0.57
CA LEU A 58 -1.26 3.11 -0.15
C LEU A 58 -0.65 4.49 0.16
N LYS A 59 0.53 4.52 0.80
CA LYS A 59 1.27 5.76 1.05
C LYS A 59 1.72 6.43 -0.24
N TYR A 60 2.20 5.67 -1.22
CA TYR A 60 2.54 6.22 -2.54
C TYR A 60 1.31 6.74 -3.29
N ILE A 61 0.17 6.06 -3.20
CA ILE A 61 -1.11 6.55 -3.74
C ILE A 61 -1.50 7.88 -3.08
N SER A 62 -1.39 7.99 -1.75
CA SER A 62 -1.66 9.25 -1.03
C SER A 62 -0.73 10.38 -1.49
N GLN A 63 0.57 10.09 -1.68
CA GLN A 63 1.52 11.07 -2.21
C GLN A 63 1.20 11.50 -3.65
N LEU A 64 0.82 10.56 -4.51
CA LEU A 64 0.40 10.81 -5.89
C LEU A 64 -0.84 11.73 -5.91
N ARG A 65 -1.87 11.42 -5.11
CA ARG A 65 -3.08 12.26 -5.00
C ARG A 65 -2.80 13.67 -4.49
N LYS A 66 -1.82 13.81 -3.59
CA LYS A 66 -1.38 15.10 -3.04
C LYS A 66 -0.45 15.88 -3.98
N GLY A 67 -0.14 15.35 -5.16
CA GLY A 67 0.80 15.96 -6.11
C GLY A 67 2.25 15.97 -5.64
N LYS A 68 2.59 15.19 -4.60
CA LYS A 68 3.95 15.09 -4.03
C LYS A 68 4.82 14.06 -4.76
N LEU A 69 4.21 13.25 -5.60
CA LEU A 69 4.84 12.18 -6.37
C LEU A 69 4.28 12.24 -7.80
N SER A 70 5.12 12.17 -8.81
CA SER A 70 4.67 12.06 -10.20
C SER A 70 4.17 10.65 -10.51
N LEU A 71 3.35 10.49 -11.56
CA LEU A 71 2.93 9.16 -12.01
C LEU A 71 4.13 8.30 -12.44
N HIS A 72 5.15 8.92 -13.05
CA HIS A 72 6.39 8.26 -13.41
C HIS A 72 7.11 7.71 -12.16
N ASP A 73 7.32 8.54 -11.14
CA ASP A 73 7.99 8.11 -9.91
C ASP A 73 7.16 7.07 -9.14
N PHE A 74 5.83 7.14 -9.22
CA PHE A 74 4.94 6.11 -8.69
C PHE A 74 5.17 4.76 -9.39
N SER A 75 5.24 4.73 -10.72
CA SER A 75 5.47 3.50 -11.49
C SER A 75 6.85 2.86 -11.26
N LEU A 76 7.82 3.63 -10.75
CA LEU A 76 9.12 3.11 -10.31
C LEU A 76 9.09 2.44 -8.92
N LYS A 77 7.97 2.55 -8.20
CA LYS A 77 7.78 1.98 -6.85
C LYS A 77 6.71 0.90 -6.82
N VAL A 78 5.63 1.09 -7.58
CA VAL A 78 4.44 0.23 -7.55
C VAL A 78 4.17 -0.32 -8.94
N GLU A 79 4.03 -1.64 -9.02
CA GLU A 79 3.59 -2.35 -10.22
C GLU A 79 2.09 -2.60 -10.10
N LEU A 80 1.29 -1.99 -10.99
CA LEU A 80 -0.14 -2.21 -11.03
C LEU A 80 -0.45 -3.54 -11.74
N THR A 81 -0.95 -4.50 -10.97
CA THR A 81 -1.23 -5.85 -11.47
C THR A 81 -2.72 -6.03 -11.77
N ALA A 82 -3.02 -6.78 -12.83
CA ALA A 82 -4.36 -7.29 -13.13
C ALA A 82 -4.59 -8.58 -12.32
N LEU A 83 -4.76 -8.44 -11.01
CA LEU A 83 -5.30 -9.50 -10.17
C LEU A 83 -6.83 -9.39 -10.11
#